data_AF-A0A8B5WCX5-F1
#
_entry.id   AF-A0A8B5WCX5-F1
#
_cell.length_a   1.000
_cell.length_b   1.000
_cell.length_c   1.000
_cell.angle_alpha   90.00
_cell.angle_beta   90.00
_cell.angle_gamma   90.00
#
_symmetry.space_group_name_H-M   'P 1'
#
loop_
_entity.id
_entity.type
_entity.pdbx_description
1 polymer ?
#
loop_
_entity_poly.entity_id
_entity_poly.type
_entity_poly.pdbx_seq_one_letter_code
_entity_poly.pdbx_strand_id
1 'polypeptide(L)'
;SETERYGHYSVAGEFVYDHPFQWGSKRTGPDLARVGGRYSDDWHWLHMIDPRAVVPESNMPAYPWLAERMVDGATVERRMRALRRLGHPYTDEQLEAARGEVNGVTELEALIAYLQGLGTEWTGQRVAPRAGGDS
;
A
#
# COMPACT_ATOMS: atom_id res chain seq x y z
N SER A 1 26.73 0.35 -8.68
CA SER A 1 25.79 0.34 -9.84
C SER A 1 24.36 0.58 -9.34
N GLU A 2 23.35 0.77 -10.21
CA GLU A 2 21.92 0.82 -9.78
C GLU A 2 21.50 -0.40 -8.94
N THR A 3 22.26 -1.50 -9.05
CA THR A 3 22.10 -2.75 -8.30
C THR A 3 22.45 -2.67 -6.80
N GLU A 4 23.29 -1.74 -6.37
CA GLU A 4 23.70 -1.64 -4.95
C GLU A 4 22.73 -0.81 -4.10
N ARG A 5 21.78 -0.09 -4.73
CA ARG A 5 20.83 0.78 -4.02
C ARG A 5 19.42 0.19 -3.91
N TYR A 6 19.07 -0.76 -4.76
CA TYR A 6 17.72 -1.31 -4.91
C TYR A 6 17.63 -2.84 -4.74
N GLY A 7 18.72 -3.54 -4.37
CA GLY A 7 18.73 -5.01 -4.26
C GLY A 7 18.35 -5.74 -5.56
N HIS A 8 18.11 -7.05 -5.48
CA HIS A 8 17.72 -7.94 -6.59
C HIS A 8 16.72 -7.32 -7.61
N TYR A 9 16.78 -7.76 -8.86
CA TYR A 9 15.87 -7.31 -9.92
C TYR A 9 14.44 -7.83 -9.68
N SER A 10 13.42 -7.02 -9.98
CA SER A 10 12.01 -7.43 -9.89
C SER A 10 11.69 -8.54 -10.90
N VAL A 11 10.90 -9.53 -10.49
CA VAL A 11 10.56 -10.70 -11.32
C VAL A 11 9.15 -10.53 -11.88
N ALA A 12 8.90 -10.97 -13.11
CA ALA A 12 7.61 -10.86 -13.79
C ALA A 12 6.41 -11.44 -13.02
N GLY A 13 6.66 -12.32 -12.04
CA GLY A 13 5.66 -12.88 -11.12
C GLY A 13 5.05 -11.88 -10.13
N GLU A 14 5.79 -10.81 -9.77
CA GLU A 14 5.37 -9.81 -8.78
C GLU A 14 4.32 -8.82 -9.33
N PHE A 15 4.17 -8.76 -10.66
CA PHE A 15 3.27 -7.82 -11.35
C PHE A 15 2.12 -8.51 -12.08
N VAL A 16 1.99 -9.84 -11.98
CA VAL A 16 0.93 -10.62 -12.67
C VAL A 16 -0.47 -10.16 -12.28
N TYR A 17 -0.60 -9.53 -11.11
CA TYR A 17 -1.86 -9.09 -10.53
C TYR A 17 -2.06 -7.57 -10.51
N ASP A 18 -1.10 -6.80 -11.02
CA ASP A 18 -1.16 -5.33 -11.06
C ASP A 18 -1.95 -4.85 -12.28
N HIS A 19 -3.16 -4.36 -12.04
CA HIS A 19 -4.01 -3.79 -13.08
C HIS A 19 -4.55 -2.40 -12.69
N PRO A 20 -4.03 -1.30 -13.30
CA PRO A 20 -2.92 -1.23 -14.27
C PRO A 20 -1.53 -1.44 -13.63
N PHE A 21 -0.53 -1.70 -14.45
CA PHE A 21 0.87 -1.80 -14.02
C PHE A 21 1.36 -0.49 -13.39
N GLN A 22 2.12 -0.57 -12.28
CA GLN A 22 2.56 0.60 -11.49
C GLN A 22 3.96 1.12 -11.87
N TRP A 23 4.44 0.82 -13.08
CA TRP A 23 5.76 1.26 -13.51
C TRP A 23 5.81 2.79 -13.67
N GLY A 24 6.67 3.43 -12.88
CA GLY A 24 6.86 4.87 -12.96
C GLY A 24 7.53 5.29 -14.28
N SER A 25 6.99 6.29 -14.97
CA SER A 25 7.60 6.91 -16.15
C SER A 25 8.49 8.12 -15.82
N LYS A 26 8.47 8.58 -14.55
CA LYS A 26 9.28 9.71 -14.04
C LYS A 26 9.63 9.50 -12.56
N ARG A 27 10.85 9.87 -12.16
CA ARG A 27 11.35 9.79 -10.77
C ARG A 27 11.43 11.19 -10.15
N THR A 28 10.45 11.57 -9.32
CA THR A 28 10.50 12.79 -8.49
C THR A 28 10.96 12.47 -7.05
N GLY A 29 10.80 11.21 -6.61
CA GLY A 29 11.31 10.66 -5.35
C GLY A 29 12.01 9.31 -5.56
N PRO A 30 12.52 8.66 -4.49
CA PRO A 30 13.19 7.35 -4.57
C PRO A 30 12.24 6.24 -5.04
N ASP A 31 12.79 5.18 -5.63
CA ASP A 31 12.02 4.01 -6.10
C ASP A 31 11.30 3.32 -4.94
N LEU A 32 10.03 2.95 -5.17
CA LEU A 32 9.14 2.35 -4.16
C LEU A 32 9.10 0.82 -4.22
N ALA A 33 9.67 0.21 -5.27
CA ALA A 33 9.56 -1.23 -5.53
C ALA A 33 10.05 -2.14 -4.39
N ARG A 34 10.83 -1.61 -3.43
CA ARG A 34 11.37 -2.35 -2.28
C ARG A 34 11.30 -1.60 -0.96
N VAL A 35 10.20 -0.89 -0.75
CA VAL A 35 10.00 -0.15 0.49
C VAL A 35 9.49 -1.04 1.62
N GLY A 36 8.94 -2.22 1.29
CA GLY A 36 8.49 -3.20 2.28
C GLY A 36 9.56 -3.54 3.32
N GLY A 37 9.24 -3.31 4.59
CA GLY A 37 10.12 -3.57 5.74
C GLY A 37 11.30 -2.60 5.91
N ARG A 38 11.46 -1.59 5.05
CA ARG A 38 12.56 -0.62 5.17
C ARG A 38 12.29 0.47 6.20
N TYR A 39 11.04 0.86 6.37
CA TYR A 39 10.59 1.86 7.35
C TYR A 39 9.42 1.29 8.17
N SER A 40 9.26 1.76 9.41
CA SER A 40 8.14 1.36 10.26
C SER A 40 6.82 1.96 9.78
N ASP A 41 5.70 1.37 10.18
CA ASP A 41 4.38 1.91 9.89
C ASP A 41 4.18 3.31 10.48
N ASP A 42 4.78 3.61 11.63
CA ASP A 42 4.75 4.94 12.25
C ASP A 42 5.53 5.95 11.41
N TRP A 43 6.68 5.55 10.85
CA TRP A 43 7.44 6.40 9.94
C TRP A 43 6.64 6.68 8.68
N HIS A 44 5.99 5.66 8.09
CA HIS A 44 5.13 5.87 6.93
C HIS A 44 3.95 6.77 7.24
N TRP A 45 3.31 6.59 8.38
CA TRP A 45 2.23 7.47 8.84
C TRP A 45 2.69 8.91 8.92
N LEU A 46 3.76 9.18 9.69
CA LEU A 46 4.28 10.54 9.86
C LEU A 46 4.77 11.13 8.53
N HIS A 47 5.40 10.35 7.68
CA HIS A 47 5.85 10.80 6.36
C HIS A 47 4.69 11.17 5.43
N MET A 48 3.52 10.52 5.53
CA MET A 48 2.34 10.91 4.76
C MET A 48 1.65 12.15 5.35
N ILE A 49 1.64 12.30 6.68
CA ILE A 49 1.03 13.47 7.35
C ILE A 49 1.87 14.73 7.17
N ASP A 50 3.18 14.64 7.43
CA ASP A 50 4.14 15.73 7.26
C ASP A 50 5.50 15.18 6.80
N PRO A 51 5.72 15.09 5.47
CA PRO A 51 6.98 14.57 4.93
C PRO A 51 8.22 15.30 5.44
N ARG A 52 8.11 16.61 5.72
CA ARG A 52 9.25 17.41 6.21
C ARG A 52 9.56 17.20 7.69
N ALA A 53 8.67 16.60 8.46
CA ALA A 53 8.93 16.26 9.86
C ALA A 53 9.99 15.16 10.00
N VAL A 54 10.05 14.24 9.03
CA VAL A 54 11.00 13.11 9.02
C VAL A 54 12.08 13.23 7.95
N VAL A 55 11.82 13.98 6.89
CA VAL A 55 12.77 14.28 5.80
C VAL A 55 12.69 15.78 5.49
N PRO A 56 13.47 16.65 6.18
CA PRO A 56 13.34 18.10 6.09
C PRO A 56 13.39 18.68 4.68
N GLU A 57 14.18 18.08 3.79
CA GLU A 57 14.36 18.45 2.40
C GLU A 57 13.32 17.82 1.43
N SER A 58 12.31 17.12 1.94
CA SER A 58 11.31 16.44 1.11
C SER A 58 10.50 17.43 0.29
N ASN A 59 10.39 17.15 -1.02
CA ASN A 59 9.49 17.84 -1.94
C ASN A 59 8.12 17.15 -2.05
N MET A 60 7.89 16.07 -1.29
CA MET A 60 6.64 15.34 -1.29
C MET A 60 5.51 16.22 -0.70
N PRO A 61 4.33 16.30 -1.35
CA PRO A 61 3.16 16.91 -0.73
C PRO A 61 2.73 16.14 0.53
N ALA A 62 2.13 16.84 1.49
CA ALA A 62 1.44 16.19 2.61
C ALA A 62 0.10 15.61 2.15
N TYR A 63 -0.28 14.45 2.69
CA TYR A 63 -1.53 13.73 2.41
C TYR A 63 -2.38 13.44 3.68
N PRO A 64 -2.61 14.44 4.57
CA PRO A 64 -3.26 14.20 5.87
C PRO A 64 -4.70 13.68 5.76
N TRP A 65 -5.42 14.03 4.69
CA TRP A 65 -6.79 13.59 4.45
C TRP A 65 -6.94 12.06 4.32
N LEU A 66 -5.86 11.33 4.02
CA LEU A 66 -5.90 9.87 3.96
C LEU A 66 -6.16 9.24 5.35
N ALA A 67 -5.80 9.94 6.43
CA ALA A 67 -6.10 9.51 7.79
C ALA A 67 -7.57 9.72 8.18
N GLU A 68 -8.27 10.62 7.48
CA GLU A 68 -9.67 10.97 7.78
C GLU A 68 -10.66 10.19 6.89
N ARG A 69 -10.20 9.71 5.74
CA ARG A 69 -11.03 9.00 4.77
C ARG A 69 -11.03 7.51 5.04
N MET A 70 -12.23 6.94 5.07
CA MET A 70 -12.42 5.49 5.24
C MET A 70 -12.37 4.76 3.89
N VAL A 71 -11.84 3.55 3.89
CA VAL A 71 -11.91 2.66 2.73
C VAL A 71 -13.36 2.26 2.45
N ASP A 72 -13.81 2.48 1.22
CA ASP A 72 -15.12 1.97 0.77
C ASP A 72 -15.04 0.48 0.43
N GLY A 73 -15.46 -0.36 1.37
CA GLY A 73 -15.52 -1.81 1.19
C GLY A 73 -16.37 -2.26 0.00
N ALA A 74 -17.39 -1.50 -0.40
CA ALA A 74 -18.18 -1.81 -1.59
C ALA A 74 -17.36 -1.70 -2.87
N THR A 75 -16.48 -0.69 -2.90
CA THR A 75 -15.55 -0.48 -4.01
C THR A 75 -14.44 -1.53 -4.00
N VAL A 76 -13.93 -1.93 -2.83
CA VAL A 76 -12.94 -3.02 -2.72
C VAL A 76 -13.49 -4.33 -3.27
N GLU A 77 -14.65 -4.78 -2.79
CA GLU A 77 -15.29 -6.02 -3.26
C GLU A 77 -15.52 -6.00 -4.78
N ARG A 78 -16.07 -4.89 -5.31
CA ARG A 78 -16.32 -4.73 -6.75
C ARG A 78 -15.03 -4.84 -7.57
N ARG A 79 -13.93 -4.26 -7.07
CA ARG A 79 -12.61 -4.33 -7.72
C ARG A 79 -12.04 -5.75 -7.66
N MET A 80 -12.11 -6.43 -6.52
CA MET A 80 -11.66 -7.83 -6.40
C MET A 80 -12.44 -8.75 -7.35
N ARG A 81 -13.76 -8.58 -7.48
CA ARG A 81 -14.56 -9.32 -8.47
C ARG A 81 -14.13 -9.02 -9.91
N ALA A 82 -13.76 -7.78 -10.23
CA ALA A 82 -13.23 -7.42 -11.53
C ALA A 82 -11.84 -8.05 -11.79
N LEU A 83 -10.94 -8.03 -10.81
CA LEU A 83 -9.63 -8.67 -10.90
C LEU A 83 -9.75 -10.19 -11.06
N ARG A 84 -10.70 -10.83 -10.38
CA ARG A 84 -10.99 -12.27 -10.60
C ARG A 84 -11.41 -12.56 -12.03
N ARG A 85 -12.24 -11.69 -12.65
CA ARG A 85 -12.60 -11.82 -14.07
C ARG A 85 -11.40 -11.65 -15.01
N LEU A 86 -10.37 -10.92 -14.57
CA LEU A 86 -9.11 -10.74 -15.30
C LEU A 86 -8.08 -11.85 -15.04
N GLY A 87 -8.43 -12.86 -14.23
CA GLY A 87 -7.58 -14.04 -13.98
C GLY A 87 -6.90 -14.08 -12.60
N HIS A 88 -7.17 -13.12 -11.72
CA HIS A 88 -6.65 -13.16 -10.35
C HIS A 88 -7.29 -14.33 -9.55
N PRO A 89 -6.49 -15.11 -8.78
CA PRO A 89 -6.98 -16.29 -8.06
C PRO A 89 -7.73 -15.97 -6.75
N TYR A 90 -8.60 -14.95 -6.73
CA TYR A 90 -9.44 -14.67 -5.56
C TYR A 90 -10.49 -15.78 -5.37
N THR A 91 -10.60 -16.30 -4.14
CA THR A 91 -11.64 -17.28 -3.78
C THR A 91 -12.98 -16.59 -3.47
N ASP A 92 -14.06 -17.36 -3.46
CA ASP A 92 -15.38 -16.83 -3.07
C ASP A 92 -15.37 -16.37 -1.61
N GLU A 93 -14.68 -17.09 -0.72
CA GLU A 93 -14.54 -16.70 0.69
C GLU A 93 -13.85 -15.34 0.84
N GLN A 94 -12.79 -15.08 0.06
CA GLN A 94 -12.08 -13.79 0.08
C GLN A 94 -12.97 -12.64 -0.42
N LEU A 95 -13.80 -12.88 -1.44
CA LEU A 95 -14.72 -11.87 -1.95
C LEU A 95 -15.81 -11.52 -0.94
N GLU A 96 -16.37 -12.53 -0.26
CA GLU A 96 -17.40 -12.32 0.77
C GLU A 96 -16.82 -11.66 2.04
N ALA A 97 -15.57 -11.97 2.39
CA ALA A 97 -14.89 -11.37 3.54
C ALA A 97 -14.41 -9.93 3.29
N ALA A 98 -14.17 -9.55 2.03
CA ALA A 98 -13.51 -8.29 1.65
C ALA A 98 -14.04 -7.03 2.34
N ARG A 99 -15.36 -6.90 2.46
CA ARG A 99 -15.98 -5.73 3.12
C ARG A 99 -15.67 -5.67 4.61
N GLY A 100 -15.71 -6.81 5.27
CA GLY A 100 -15.45 -6.92 6.70
C GLY A 100 -13.98 -6.64 7.01
N GLU A 101 -13.07 -7.09 6.15
CA GLU A 101 -11.63 -6.91 6.33
C GLU A 101 -11.18 -5.45 6.28
N VAL A 102 -11.86 -4.62 5.48
CA VAL A 102 -11.53 -3.18 5.34
C VAL A 102 -12.44 -2.27 6.15
N ASN A 103 -13.38 -2.82 6.91
CA ASN A 103 -14.29 -2.02 7.72
C ASN A 103 -13.51 -1.30 8.83
N GLY A 104 -13.72 0.01 8.96
CA GLY A 104 -12.99 0.81 9.94
C GLY A 104 -11.53 1.11 9.57
N VAL A 105 -11.07 0.72 8.38
CA VAL A 105 -9.73 1.01 7.89
C VAL A 105 -9.72 2.34 7.13
N THR A 106 -8.76 3.21 7.46
CA THR A 106 -8.52 4.47 6.75
C THR A 106 -7.77 4.25 5.44
N GLU A 107 -7.89 5.18 4.50
CA GLU A 107 -7.13 5.14 3.24
C GLU A 107 -5.61 5.16 3.52
N LEU A 108 -5.16 5.83 4.59
CA LEU A 108 -3.75 5.85 4.99
C LEU A 108 -3.27 4.50 5.50
N GLU A 109 -4.04 3.81 6.35
CA GLU A 109 -3.71 2.46 6.81
C GLU A 109 -3.64 1.46 5.65
N ALA A 110 -4.58 1.54 4.70
CA ALA A 110 -4.56 0.71 3.51
C ALA A 110 -3.34 1.01 2.60
N LEU A 111 -2.95 2.28 2.47
CA LEU A 111 -1.76 2.67 1.73
C LEU A 111 -0.49 2.14 2.39
N ILE A 112 -0.37 2.22 3.72
CA ILE A 112 0.75 1.67 4.46
C ILE A 112 0.81 0.16 4.30
N ALA A 113 -0.32 -0.54 4.38
CA ALA A 113 -0.41 -1.98 4.12
C ALA A 113 0.19 -2.34 2.75
N TYR A 114 -0.19 -1.57 1.73
CA TYR A 114 0.30 -1.76 0.37
C TYR A 114 1.81 -1.50 0.27
N LEU A 115 2.30 -0.39 0.82
CA LEU A 115 3.73 -0.03 0.81
C LEU A 115 4.59 -1.08 1.53
N GLN A 116 4.09 -1.65 2.64
CA GLN A 116 4.76 -2.72 3.36
C GLN A 116 4.81 -4.03 2.58
N GLY A 117 3.82 -4.27 1.72
CA GLY A 117 3.79 -5.43 0.83
C GLY A 117 4.77 -5.34 -0.35
N LEU A 118 5.19 -4.13 -0.77
CA LEU A 118 6.03 -3.93 -1.94
C LEU A 118 7.43 -4.56 -1.78
N GLY A 119 7.77 -5.49 -2.68
CA GLY A 119 9.07 -6.18 -2.69
C GLY A 119 9.21 -7.26 -1.62
N THR A 120 8.11 -7.60 -0.94
CA THR A 120 7.99 -8.79 -0.08
C THR A 120 7.04 -9.77 -0.77
N GLU A 121 7.33 -11.08 -0.74
CA GLU A 121 6.28 -12.05 -1.04
C GLU A 121 5.17 -11.83 -0.01
N TRP A 122 4.00 -11.36 -0.45
CA TRP A 122 2.92 -10.93 0.43
C TRP A 122 2.60 -11.99 1.50
N THR A 123 2.97 -11.73 2.76
CA THR A 123 2.79 -12.68 3.89
C THR A 123 1.41 -12.59 4.55
N GLY A 124 0.48 -11.81 4.00
CA GLY A 124 -0.89 -11.70 4.51
C GLY A 124 -1.00 -11.08 5.90
N GLN A 125 -0.08 -10.19 6.28
CA GLN A 125 -0.13 -9.54 7.58
C GLN A 125 -1.33 -8.57 7.63
N ARG A 126 -2.37 -8.96 8.38
CA ARG A 126 -3.56 -8.13 8.62
C ARG A 126 -3.14 -6.78 9.21
N VAL A 127 -3.51 -5.69 8.54
CA VAL A 127 -3.40 -4.36 9.13
C VAL A 127 -4.51 -4.22 10.15
N ALA A 128 -4.15 -4.27 11.42
CA ALA A 128 -5.07 -3.91 12.49
C ALA A 128 -5.30 -2.40 12.44
N PRO A 129 -6.56 -1.91 12.55
CA PRO A 129 -6.81 -0.49 12.68
C PRO A 129 -6.05 0.03 13.90
N ARG A 130 -5.35 1.16 13.75
CA ARG A 130 -4.75 1.84 14.89
C ARG A 130 -5.89 2.22 15.82
N ALA A 131 -5.82 1.75 17.07
CA ALA A 131 -6.77 2.12 18.11
C ALA A 131 -6.88 3.65 18.11
N GLY A 132 -8.08 4.17 17.90
CA GLY A 132 -8.35 5.60 17.83
C GLY A 132 -7.73 6.30 19.02
N GLY A 133 -6.79 7.21 18.75
CA GLY A 133 -6.24 8.09 19.75
C GLY A 133 -7.29 9.11 20.14
N ASP A 134 -8.03 8.81 21.21
CA ASP A 134 -8.65 9.85 22.03
C ASP A 134 -7.53 10.67 22.69
N SER A 135 -7.46 11.95 22.36
CA SER A 135 -6.96 13.03 23.23
C SER A 135 -7.42 14.39 22.70
#